data_AF-A0A7J5SD21-F1
#
_entry.id   AF-A0A7J5SD21-F1
#
_cell.length_a   1.000
_cell.length_b   1.000
_cell.length_c   1.000
_cell.angle_alpha   90.00
_cell.angle_beta   90.00
_cell.angle_gamma   90.00
#
_symmetry.space_group_name_H-M   'P 1'
#
loop_
_entity.id
_entity.type
_entity.pdbx_description
1 polymer ?
#
loop_
_entity_poly.entity_id
_entity_poly.type
_entity_poly.pdbx_seq_one_letter_code
_entity_poly.pdbx_strand_id
1 'polypeptide(L)'
;MKKILCPACGGDTKRNGKTSSGATRWRCKACGASTTQRYDNEPKLLELFLRWLLSKKTQGEFGMPGRTFRHLTNKFWDLWPVAPVCDEVHHVVEVDGLWLGRDVVIMIACTEKHVIGWHLARSENAQAWAALMARIAPPDVVITDGGKGFEKARRAVWPNTRVQRCVFHAFCQVKRQTTTRPRLQAGVELYGIAKKLMRIGSLNEAAEWLAGFSNWCTAWEGFLKEKEVVDGRIRYKHERLRTARGGL
;
A
#
# COMPACT_ATOMS: atom_id res chain seq x y z
N MET A 1 -39.04 -8.59 23.28
CA MET A 1 -38.45 -7.26 23.57
C MET A 1 -37.51 -7.38 24.76
N LYS A 2 -36.32 -6.78 24.71
CA LYS A 2 -35.36 -6.82 25.83
C LYS A 2 -35.95 -6.08 27.04
N LYS A 3 -35.99 -6.71 28.22
CA LYS A 3 -36.54 -6.11 29.46
C LYS A 3 -35.64 -4.95 29.90
N ILE A 4 -36.21 -3.80 30.22
CA ILE A 4 -35.45 -2.61 30.65
C ILE A 4 -35.39 -2.63 32.18
N LEU A 5 -34.19 -2.83 32.71
CA LEU A 5 -33.94 -2.88 34.15
C LEU A 5 -33.50 -1.51 34.67
N CYS A 6 -33.74 -1.26 35.95
CA CYS A 6 -33.29 -0.04 36.60
C CYS A 6 -31.75 -0.02 36.67
N PRO A 7 -31.08 1.04 36.19
CA PRO A 7 -29.62 1.12 36.27
C PRO A 7 -29.10 1.30 37.71
N ALA A 8 -29.94 1.76 38.64
CA ALA A 8 -29.55 2.00 40.03
C ALA A 8 -29.67 0.75 40.92
N CYS A 9 -30.68 -0.10 40.70
CA CYS A 9 -30.94 -1.25 41.58
C CYS A 9 -31.27 -2.57 40.85
N GLY A 10 -31.23 -2.60 39.52
CA GLY A 10 -31.56 -3.78 38.71
C GLY A 10 -33.05 -4.15 38.66
N GLY A 11 -33.91 -3.48 39.44
CA GLY A 11 -35.34 -3.80 39.53
C GLY A 11 -36.16 -3.48 38.27
N ASP A 12 -37.35 -4.07 38.18
CA ASP A 12 -38.26 -3.91 37.06
C ASP A 12 -38.72 -2.46 36.86
N THR A 13 -38.80 -2.04 35.60
CA THR A 13 -39.27 -0.71 35.22
C THR A 13 -40.64 -0.75 34.55
N LYS A 14 -41.37 0.37 34.62
CA LYS A 14 -42.61 0.63 33.88
C LYS A 14 -42.46 1.88 33.02
N ARG A 15 -43.19 1.93 31.90
CA ARG A 15 -43.24 3.12 31.05
C ARG A 15 -43.77 4.31 31.87
N ASN A 16 -43.11 5.47 31.76
CA ASN A 16 -43.39 6.67 32.53
C ASN A 16 -43.32 7.93 31.65
N GLY A 17 -44.13 7.94 30.59
CA GLY A 17 -44.21 9.07 29.65
C GLY A 17 -43.00 9.20 28.72
N LYS A 18 -42.82 10.40 28.16
CA LYS A 18 -41.72 10.76 27.26
C LYS A 18 -40.92 11.94 27.81
N THR A 19 -39.66 12.06 27.39
CA THR A 19 -38.85 13.27 27.59
C THR A 19 -39.31 14.38 26.65
N SER A 20 -38.82 15.61 26.86
CA SER A 20 -39.01 16.73 25.92
C SER A 20 -38.49 16.43 24.51
N SER A 21 -37.49 15.55 24.38
CA SER A 21 -36.96 15.03 23.12
C SER A 21 -37.75 13.84 22.53
N GLY A 22 -38.89 13.47 23.11
CA GLY A 22 -39.76 12.39 22.63
C GLY A 22 -39.33 10.96 22.99
N ALA A 23 -38.20 10.78 23.70
CA ALA A 23 -37.72 9.47 24.11
C ALA A 23 -38.60 8.87 25.22
N THR A 24 -38.87 7.57 25.17
CA THR A 24 -39.69 6.90 26.20
C THR A 24 -38.91 6.81 27.52
N ARG A 25 -39.49 7.35 28.59
CA ARG A 25 -38.95 7.27 29.96
C ARG A 25 -39.49 6.03 30.66
N TRP A 26 -38.65 5.39 31.44
CA TRP A 26 -38.95 4.20 32.23
C TRP A 26 -38.67 4.49 33.70
N ARG A 27 -39.63 4.21 34.58
CA ARG A 27 -39.50 4.42 36.02
C ARG A 27 -39.42 3.08 36.73
N CYS A 28 -38.41 2.92 37.59
CA CYS A 28 -38.26 1.75 38.44
C CYS A 28 -39.44 1.63 39.41
N LYS A 29 -39.99 0.42 39.53
CA LYS A 29 -41.05 0.12 40.50
C LYS A 29 -40.52 0.00 41.95
N ALA A 30 -39.24 -0.30 42.12
CA ALA A 30 -38.63 -0.49 43.44
C ALA A 30 -38.08 0.81 44.06
N CYS A 31 -37.18 1.52 43.36
CA CYS A 31 -36.52 2.71 43.91
C CYS A 31 -37.01 4.04 43.31
N GLY A 32 -37.95 4.01 42.37
CA GLY A 32 -38.50 5.21 41.75
C GLY A 32 -37.59 5.95 40.76
N ALA A 33 -36.33 5.51 40.59
CA ALA A 33 -35.39 6.08 39.62
C ALA A 33 -35.93 6.02 38.19
N SER A 34 -35.63 7.05 37.39
CA SER A 34 -36.06 7.13 35.99
C SER A 34 -34.87 6.97 35.05
N THR A 35 -35.06 6.23 33.96
CA THR A 35 -34.08 6.03 32.90
C THR A 35 -34.75 6.18 31.53
N THR A 36 -33.96 6.37 30.49
CA THR A 36 -34.39 6.30 29.09
C THR A 36 -33.61 5.20 28.39
N GLN A 37 -34.24 4.51 27.45
CA GLN A 37 -33.55 3.53 26.63
C GLN A 37 -33.06 4.21 25.35
N ARG A 38 -31.74 4.21 25.15
CA ARG A 38 -31.13 4.58 23.88
C ARG A 38 -30.68 3.30 23.18
N TYR A 39 -31.17 3.07 21.97
CA TYR A 39 -30.65 2.01 21.12
C TYR A 39 -29.47 2.60 20.35
N ASP A 40 -28.27 2.08 20.62
CA ASP A 40 -27.15 2.33 19.75
C ASP A 40 -27.18 1.33 18.58
N ASN A 41 -27.49 1.83 17.39
CA ASN A 41 -27.50 1.04 16.16
C ASN A 41 -26.17 1.15 15.40
N GLU A 42 -25.19 1.91 15.91
CA GLU A 42 -23.92 2.15 15.24
C GLU A 42 -23.14 0.87 14.92
N PRO A 43 -22.98 -0.11 15.83
CA PRO A 43 -22.29 -1.35 15.51
C PRO A 43 -22.95 -2.12 14.36
N LYS A 44 -24.28 -2.12 14.31
CA LYS A 44 -25.05 -2.77 13.22
C LYS A 44 -24.85 -2.06 11.89
N LEU A 45 -24.83 -0.72 11.92
CA LEU A 45 -24.59 0.08 10.73
C LEU A 45 -23.14 -0.07 10.25
N LEU A 46 -22.17 -0.22 11.15
CA LEU A 46 -20.77 -0.49 10.79
C LEU A 46 -20.64 -1.88 10.16
N GLU A 47 -21.24 -2.91 10.75
CA GLU A 47 -21.27 -4.25 10.17
C GLU A 47 -21.90 -4.24 8.77
N LEU A 48 -23.03 -3.55 8.62
CA LEU A 48 -23.70 -3.37 7.33
C LEU A 48 -22.80 -2.66 6.31
N PHE A 49 -22.10 -1.59 6.74
CA PHE A 49 -21.16 -0.84 5.91
C PHE A 49 -19.99 -1.72 5.44
N LEU A 50 -19.33 -2.45 6.35
CA LEU A 50 -18.22 -3.34 6.03
C LEU A 50 -18.65 -4.48 5.11
N ARG A 51 -19.82 -5.08 5.36
CA ARG A 51 -20.39 -6.13 4.49
C ARG A 51 -20.66 -5.61 3.09
N TRP A 52 -21.12 -4.38 2.94
CA TRP A 52 -21.26 -3.75 1.63
C TRP A 52 -19.90 -3.47 0.99
N LEU A 53 -19.00 -2.80 1.71
CA LEU A 53 -17.69 -2.35 1.22
C LEU A 53 -16.83 -3.51 0.71
N LEU A 54 -16.89 -4.67 1.38
CA LEU A 54 -16.11 -5.87 1.03
C LEU A 54 -16.86 -6.82 0.09
N SER A 55 -18.02 -6.41 -0.45
CA SER A 55 -18.81 -7.20 -1.38
C SER A 55 -18.82 -6.64 -2.80
N LYS A 56 -19.37 -7.42 -3.73
CA LYS A 56 -19.65 -6.99 -5.12
C LYS A 56 -21.05 -6.39 -5.29
N LYS A 57 -21.81 -6.20 -4.20
CA LYS A 57 -23.20 -5.76 -4.23
C LYS A 57 -23.30 -4.24 -4.21
N THR A 58 -24.33 -3.72 -4.86
CA THR A 58 -24.73 -2.32 -4.80
C THR A 58 -25.35 -1.98 -3.44
N GLN A 59 -25.40 -0.69 -3.09
CA GLN A 59 -26.00 -0.22 -1.81
C GLN A 59 -27.49 -0.57 -1.69
N GLY A 60 -28.22 -0.64 -2.82
CA GLY A 60 -29.66 -0.96 -2.84
C GLY A 60 -29.98 -2.41 -2.51
N GLU A 61 -29.02 -3.32 -2.66
CA GLU A 61 -29.18 -4.74 -2.39
C GLU A 61 -29.06 -5.10 -0.90
N PHE A 62 -28.89 -4.10 -0.02
CA PHE A 62 -28.80 -4.25 1.43
C PHE A 62 -30.12 -3.92 2.16
N GLY A 63 -31.25 -4.12 1.48
CA GLY A 63 -32.58 -4.03 2.09
C GLY A 63 -33.10 -2.61 2.33
N MET A 64 -32.50 -1.61 1.69
CA MET A 64 -32.96 -0.22 1.75
C MET A 64 -32.52 0.58 0.50
N PRO A 65 -33.16 1.73 0.20
CA PRO A 65 -32.69 2.61 -0.87
C PRO A 65 -31.24 3.06 -0.65
N GLY A 66 -30.44 3.09 -1.72
CA GLY A 66 -29.01 3.43 -1.63
C GLY A 66 -28.72 4.82 -1.06
N ARG A 67 -29.63 5.80 -1.27
CA ARG A 67 -29.53 7.12 -0.65
C ARG A 67 -29.60 7.04 0.88
N THR A 68 -30.53 6.24 1.42
CA THR A 68 -30.69 6.02 2.86
C THR A 68 -29.47 5.30 3.42
N PHE A 69 -28.99 4.26 2.74
CA PHE A 69 -27.77 3.55 3.10
C PHE A 69 -26.59 4.52 3.25
N ARG A 70 -26.36 5.36 2.23
CA ARG A 70 -25.26 6.32 2.22
C ARG A 70 -25.37 7.32 3.36
N HIS A 71 -26.56 7.85 3.61
CA HIS A 71 -26.79 8.77 4.73
C HIS A 71 -26.46 8.13 6.09
N LEU A 72 -26.89 6.89 6.31
CA LEU A 72 -26.68 6.18 7.58
C LEU A 72 -25.23 5.73 7.81
N THR A 73 -24.49 5.47 6.74
CA THR A 73 -23.12 4.91 6.81
C THR A 73 -22.02 5.93 6.53
N ASN A 74 -22.36 7.16 6.14
CA ASN A 74 -21.38 8.18 5.70
C ASN A 74 -20.22 8.38 6.69
N LYS A 75 -20.53 8.41 7.99
CA LYS A 75 -19.54 8.59 9.06
C LYS A 75 -18.45 7.52 9.11
N PHE A 76 -18.69 6.34 8.56
CA PHE A 76 -17.69 5.27 8.59
C PHE A 76 -16.59 5.46 7.54
N TRP A 77 -16.75 6.40 6.61
CA TRP A 77 -15.64 6.84 5.75
C TRP A 77 -14.57 7.60 6.51
N ASP A 78 -14.90 8.17 7.68
CA ASP A 78 -13.93 8.83 8.56
C ASP A 78 -13.09 7.80 9.34
N LEU A 79 -13.42 6.50 9.27
CA LEU A 79 -12.59 5.45 9.83
C LEU A 79 -11.30 5.33 9.02
N TRP A 80 -10.18 5.49 9.71
CA TRP A 80 -8.87 5.29 9.15
C TRP A 80 -8.28 3.97 9.65
N PRO A 81 -8.43 2.87 8.91
CA PRO A 81 -7.83 1.60 9.33
C PRO A 81 -6.30 1.77 9.34
N VAL A 82 -5.67 1.16 10.34
CA VAL A 82 -4.21 1.13 10.46
C VAL A 82 -3.81 -0.33 10.37
N ALA A 83 -2.79 -0.64 9.56
CA ALA A 83 -2.26 -2.00 9.47
C ALA A 83 -1.88 -2.50 10.89
N PRO A 84 -2.21 -3.76 11.25
CA PRO A 84 -1.72 -4.36 12.49
C PRO A 84 -0.19 -4.29 12.60
N VAL A 85 0.32 -4.35 13.82
CA VAL A 85 1.78 -4.48 14.02
C VAL A 85 2.17 -5.91 13.63
N CYS A 86 3.27 -6.04 12.89
CA CYS A 86 3.90 -7.30 12.54
C CYS A 86 5.24 -7.37 13.30
N ASP A 87 5.28 -8.12 14.39
CA ASP A 87 6.45 -8.34 15.24
C ASP A 87 7.29 -9.57 14.81
N GLU A 88 6.77 -10.37 13.89
CA GLU A 88 7.51 -11.49 13.28
C GLU A 88 8.66 -10.98 12.40
N VAL A 89 9.86 -11.52 12.63
CA VAL A 89 11.03 -11.24 11.80
C VAL A 89 11.00 -12.11 10.56
N HIS A 90 10.90 -11.49 9.39
CA HIS A 90 10.97 -12.16 8.10
C HIS A 90 12.35 -11.99 7.45
N HIS A 91 12.86 -13.05 6.81
CA HIS A 91 14.14 -12.98 6.09
C HIS A 91 14.12 -11.99 4.92
N VAL A 92 13.05 -12.00 4.13
CA VAL A 92 12.88 -11.15 2.95
C VAL A 92 11.51 -10.49 3.00
N VAL A 93 11.51 -9.17 2.84
CA VAL A 93 10.29 -8.36 2.69
C VAL A 93 10.39 -7.56 1.41
N GLU A 94 9.34 -7.61 0.60
CA GLU A 94 9.17 -6.78 -0.59
C GLU A 94 8.33 -5.56 -0.22
N VAL A 95 8.77 -4.38 -0.67
CA VAL A 95 8.04 -3.12 -0.47
C VAL A 95 7.84 -2.39 -1.79
N ASP A 96 6.64 -1.84 -1.97
CA ASP A 96 6.30 -1.05 -3.15
C ASP A 96 5.24 0.01 -2.85
N GLY A 97 5.22 1.07 -3.65
CA GLY A 97 4.26 2.17 -3.61
C GLY A 97 3.25 2.06 -4.75
N LEU A 98 2.01 1.68 -4.45
CA LEU A 98 0.93 1.63 -5.44
C LEU A 98 0.16 2.94 -5.49
N TRP A 99 0.35 3.71 -6.56
CA TRP A 99 -0.42 4.93 -6.82
C TRP A 99 -1.84 4.59 -7.30
N LEU A 100 -2.85 5.02 -6.53
CA LEU A 100 -4.27 4.88 -6.87
C LEU A 100 -4.84 6.13 -7.57
N GLY A 101 -4.15 7.25 -7.47
CA GLY A 101 -4.51 8.53 -8.06
C GLY A 101 -3.40 9.54 -7.86
N ARG A 102 -3.62 10.81 -8.21
CA ARG A 102 -2.58 11.85 -8.16
C ARG A 102 -2.00 12.09 -6.76
N ASP A 103 -2.84 12.00 -5.73
CA ASP A 103 -2.51 12.33 -4.34
C ASP A 103 -2.84 11.17 -3.39
N VAL A 104 -2.80 9.94 -3.90
CA VAL A 104 -3.16 8.73 -3.16
C VAL A 104 -2.22 7.60 -3.55
N VAL A 105 -1.36 7.22 -2.60
CA VAL A 105 -0.44 6.08 -2.71
C VAL A 105 -0.62 5.17 -1.51
N ILE A 106 -0.65 3.86 -1.75
CA ILE A 106 -0.57 2.85 -0.70
C ILE A 106 0.83 2.26 -0.77
N MET A 107 1.64 2.46 0.27
CA MET A 107 2.85 1.68 0.45
C MET A 107 2.47 0.34 1.06
N ILE A 108 2.97 -0.74 0.48
CA ILE A 108 2.67 -2.11 0.89
C ILE A 108 3.98 -2.80 1.21
N ALA A 109 3.97 -3.62 2.27
CA ALA A 109 5.02 -4.57 2.58
C ALA A 109 4.44 -5.98 2.53
N CYS A 110 5.10 -6.89 1.83
CA CYS A 110 4.69 -8.28 1.71
C CYS A 110 5.87 -9.25 1.84
N THR A 111 5.55 -10.45 2.31
CA THR A 111 6.39 -11.64 2.14
C THR A 111 5.95 -12.38 0.88
N GLU A 112 6.61 -13.49 0.56
CA GLU A 112 6.18 -14.39 -0.51
C GLU A 112 4.71 -14.85 -0.35
N LYS A 113 4.23 -14.97 0.89
CA LYS A 113 2.92 -15.58 1.19
C LYS A 113 1.80 -14.57 1.37
N HIS A 114 2.07 -13.41 1.95
CA HIS A 114 1.02 -12.47 2.35
C HIS A 114 1.54 -11.05 2.60
N VAL A 115 0.61 -10.09 2.58
CA VAL A 115 0.83 -8.70 2.99
C VAL A 115 1.00 -8.63 4.51
N ILE A 116 2.08 -8.01 4.96
CA ILE A 116 2.44 -7.87 6.38
C ILE A 116 2.30 -6.43 6.89
N GLY A 117 2.13 -5.47 5.98
CA GLY A 117 1.81 -4.11 6.36
C GLY A 117 1.41 -3.26 5.17
N TRP A 118 0.70 -2.17 5.45
CA TRP A 118 0.32 -1.18 4.46
C TRP A 118 0.14 0.19 5.12
N HIS A 119 0.37 1.25 4.34
CA HIS A 119 0.20 2.62 4.80
C HIS A 119 -0.31 3.49 3.65
N LEU A 120 -1.43 4.18 3.87
CA LEU A 120 -2.03 5.11 2.92
C LEU A 120 -1.44 6.50 3.13
N ALA A 121 -0.92 7.11 2.06
CA ALA A 121 -0.34 8.45 2.08
C ALA A 121 -0.72 9.26 0.83
N ARG A 122 -0.45 10.57 0.89
CA ARG A 122 -0.66 11.48 -0.26
C ARG A 122 0.47 11.46 -1.28
N SER A 123 1.66 11.12 -0.83
CA SER A 123 2.85 11.06 -1.68
C SER A 123 3.84 10.07 -1.10
N GLU A 124 4.69 9.56 -1.98
CA GLU A 124 5.77 8.68 -1.59
C GLU A 124 6.95 9.51 -1.08
N ASN A 125 7.11 9.54 0.25
CA ASN A 125 8.17 10.30 0.91
C ASN A 125 8.71 9.53 2.12
N ALA A 126 9.82 10.01 2.69
CA ALA A 126 10.51 9.29 3.76
C ALA A 126 9.67 9.12 5.04
N GLN A 127 8.81 10.09 5.36
CA GLN A 127 7.93 9.98 6.53
C GLN A 127 6.87 8.89 6.32
N ALA A 128 6.30 8.83 5.11
CA ALA A 128 5.31 7.84 4.74
C ALA A 128 5.89 6.41 4.79
N TRP A 129 7.09 6.23 4.24
CA TRP A 129 7.83 4.96 4.33
C TRP A 129 8.16 4.59 5.78
N ALA A 130 8.65 5.53 6.57
CA ALA A 130 8.96 5.29 7.98
C ALA A 130 7.71 4.88 8.78
N ALA A 131 6.54 5.44 8.47
CA ALA A 131 5.28 5.08 9.13
C ALA A 131 4.82 3.64 8.82
N LEU A 132 5.07 3.14 7.60
CA LEU A 132 4.89 1.73 7.28
C LEU A 132 5.89 0.86 8.07
N MET A 133 7.17 1.19 7.95
CA MET A 133 8.27 0.39 8.47
C MET A 133 8.28 0.29 9.99
N ALA A 134 7.89 1.35 10.70
CA ALA A 134 7.86 1.39 12.17
C ALA A 134 6.87 0.38 12.79
N ARG A 135 6.01 -0.24 11.97
CA ARG A 135 5.01 -1.23 12.41
C ARG A 135 5.39 -2.67 12.05
N ILE A 136 6.57 -2.87 11.46
CA ILE A 136 7.04 -4.16 10.98
C ILE A 136 8.44 -4.41 11.56
N ALA A 137 8.68 -5.60 12.10
CA ALA A 137 9.99 -5.99 12.57
C ALA A 137 11.03 -5.88 11.44
N PRO A 138 12.25 -5.35 11.69
CA PRO A 138 13.24 -5.17 10.63
C PRO A 138 13.62 -6.51 9.98
N PRO A 139 13.53 -6.65 8.65
CA PRO A 139 13.90 -7.88 7.96
C PRO A 139 15.41 -7.95 7.72
N ASP A 140 15.92 -9.13 7.35
CA ASP A 140 17.34 -9.29 6.97
C ASP A 140 17.63 -8.58 5.63
N VAL A 141 16.69 -8.69 4.69
CA VAL A 141 16.73 -8.10 3.35
C VAL A 141 15.39 -7.46 3.02
N VAL A 142 15.44 -6.23 2.50
CA VAL A 142 14.29 -5.57 1.88
C VAL A 142 14.50 -5.43 0.38
N ILE A 143 13.48 -5.81 -0.38
CA ILE A 143 13.41 -5.66 -1.84
C ILE A 143 12.55 -4.44 -2.16
N THR A 144 13.10 -3.50 -2.94
CA THR A 144 12.44 -2.24 -3.29
C THR A 144 12.80 -1.79 -4.71
N ASP A 145 12.04 -0.87 -5.30
CA ASP A 145 12.39 -0.22 -6.56
C ASP A 145 13.63 0.72 -6.46
N GLY A 146 13.99 1.13 -5.23
CA GLY A 146 15.15 1.97 -4.90
C GLY A 146 14.83 3.46 -4.74
N GLY A 147 13.59 3.84 -4.44
CA GLY A 147 13.20 5.23 -4.23
C GLY A 147 14.02 5.98 -3.17
N LYS A 148 14.34 7.26 -3.42
CA LYS A 148 15.09 8.11 -2.46
C LYS A 148 14.36 8.30 -1.13
N GLY A 149 13.03 8.38 -1.17
CA GLY A 149 12.20 8.48 0.02
C GLY A 149 12.36 7.24 0.91
N PHE A 150 12.29 6.06 0.28
CA PHE A 150 12.50 4.78 0.97
C PHE A 150 13.89 4.69 1.59
N GLU A 151 14.97 4.96 0.83
CA GLU A 151 16.33 4.81 1.37
C GLU A 151 16.59 5.74 2.57
N LYS A 152 16.02 6.95 2.56
CA LYS A 152 16.08 7.85 3.73
C LYS A 152 15.36 7.26 4.95
N ALA A 153 14.19 6.65 4.76
CA ALA A 153 13.44 6.01 5.83
C ALA A 153 14.16 4.75 6.34
N ARG A 154 14.69 3.91 5.44
CA ARG A 154 15.45 2.71 5.76
C ARG A 154 16.63 3.00 6.67
N ARG A 155 17.45 4.01 6.36
CA ARG A 155 18.58 4.39 7.22
C ARG A 155 18.15 4.78 8.63
N ALA A 156 16.95 5.32 8.80
CA ALA A 156 16.43 5.76 10.09
C ALA A 156 15.76 4.62 10.88
N VAL A 157 14.94 3.80 10.22
CA VAL A 157 14.08 2.80 10.89
C VAL A 157 14.68 1.40 10.84
N TRP A 158 15.34 1.03 9.74
CA TRP A 158 15.93 -0.28 9.48
C TRP A 158 17.42 -0.17 9.08
N PRO A 159 18.28 0.42 9.94
CA PRO A 159 19.66 0.74 9.57
C PRO A 159 20.48 -0.48 9.14
N ASN A 160 20.23 -1.64 9.75
CA ASN A 160 20.97 -2.89 9.53
C ASN A 160 20.36 -3.78 8.44
N THR A 161 19.15 -3.47 7.95
CA THR A 161 18.50 -4.24 6.88
C THR A 161 19.21 -4.02 5.56
N ARG A 162 19.59 -5.11 4.89
CA ARG A 162 20.23 -5.07 3.57
C ARG A 162 19.20 -4.72 2.50
N VAL A 163 19.62 -3.98 1.49
CA VAL A 163 18.74 -3.60 0.36
C VAL A 163 19.11 -4.40 -0.86
N GLN A 164 18.09 -4.99 -1.48
CA GLN A 164 18.16 -5.51 -2.83
C GLN A 164 17.22 -4.69 -3.72
N ARG A 165 17.70 -4.29 -4.89
CA ARG A 165 16.82 -3.70 -5.90
C ARG A 165 15.97 -4.80 -6.53
N CYS A 166 14.67 -4.56 -6.66
CA CYS A 166 13.75 -5.48 -7.30
C CYS A 166 14.15 -5.73 -8.76
N VAL A 167 14.47 -6.98 -9.10
CA VAL A 167 14.89 -7.38 -10.46
C VAL A 167 13.81 -7.15 -11.50
N PHE A 168 12.53 -7.26 -11.10
CA PHE A 168 11.40 -6.95 -11.98
C PHE A 168 11.34 -5.45 -12.29
N HIS A 169 11.56 -4.58 -11.31
CA HIS A 169 11.63 -3.13 -11.53
C HIS A 169 12.82 -2.73 -12.41
N ALA A 170 13.99 -3.34 -12.18
CA ALA A 170 15.16 -3.17 -13.05
C ALA A 170 14.84 -3.57 -14.50
N PHE A 171 14.23 -4.74 -14.71
CA PHE A 171 13.77 -5.18 -16.03
C PHE A 171 12.74 -4.22 -16.65
N CYS A 172 11.74 -3.78 -15.88
CA CYS A 172 10.71 -2.86 -16.34
C CYS A 172 11.29 -1.51 -16.78
N GLN A 173 12.32 -1.00 -16.08
CA GLN A 173 13.05 0.19 -16.48
C GLN A 173 13.72 -0.02 -17.85
N VAL A 174 14.44 -1.12 -18.06
CA VAL A 174 15.06 -1.43 -19.35
C VAL A 174 13.98 -1.56 -20.44
N LYS A 175 12.93 -2.36 -20.20
CA LYS A 175 11.81 -2.56 -21.13
C LYS A 175 11.16 -1.24 -21.54
N ARG A 176 10.94 -0.30 -20.61
CA ARG A 176 10.38 1.03 -20.91
C ARG A 176 11.29 1.82 -21.84
N GLN A 177 12.60 1.72 -21.64
CA GLN A 177 13.58 2.48 -22.40
C GLN A 177 13.92 1.86 -23.76
N THR A 178 14.01 0.54 -23.86
CA THR A 178 14.36 -0.18 -25.10
C THR A 178 13.14 -0.58 -25.92
N THR A 179 11.96 -0.66 -25.31
CA THR A 179 10.77 -1.40 -25.78
C THR A 179 11.02 -2.92 -25.85
N THR A 180 10.01 -3.69 -26.24
CA THR A 180 10.11 -5.16 -26.37
C THR A 180 10.71 -5.63 -27.71
N ARG A 181 10.81 -4.74 -28.70
CA ARG A 181 11.39 -4.99 -30.02
C ARG A 181 12.32 -3.83 -30.41
N PRO A 182 13.48 -3.68 -29.73
CA PRO A 182 14.43 -2.62 -30.04
C PRO A 182 14.97 -2.78 -31.46
N ARG A 183 15.17 -1.67 -32.18
CA ARG A 183 15.76 -1.67 -33.54
C ARG A 183 17.29 -1.61 -33.53
N LEU A 184 17.86 -0.91 -32.54
CA LEU A 184 19.30 -0.79 -32.37
C LEU A 184 19.85 -2.07 -31.73
N GLN A 185 20.96 -2.60 -32.28
CA GLN A 185 21.61 -3.79 -31.77
C GLN A 185 21.98 -3.67 -30.28
N ALA A 186 22.52 -2.52 -29.85
CA ALA A 186 22.77 -2.20 -28.45
C ALA A 186 21.53 -2.39 -27.56
N GLY A 187 20.35 -2.00 -28.05
CA GLY A 187 19.08 -2.15 -27.33
C GLY A 187 18.58 -3.59 -27.31
N VAL A 188 18.76 -4.34 -28.41
CA VAL A 188 18.42 -5.77 -28.49
C VAL A 188 19.22 -6.55 -27.43
N GLU A 189 20.52 -6.32 -27.38
CA GLU A 189 21.42 -6.98 -26.43
C GLU A 189 21.10 -6.60 -24.98
N LEU A 190 20.94 -5.31 -24.69
CA LEU A 190 20.61 -4.84 -23.33
C LEU A 190 19.28 -5.40 -22.84
N TYR A 191 18.26 -5.47 -23.71
CA TYR A 191 16.99 -6.08 -23.38
C TYR A 191 17.13 -7.59 -23.12
N GLY A 192 18.00 -8.28 -23.86
CA GLY A 192 18.37 -9.66 -23.60
C GLY A 192 19.04 -9.85 -22.24
N ILE A 193 19.98 -8.99 -21.88
CA ILE A 193 20.65 -8.98 -20.57
C ILE A 193 19.62 -8.76 -19.45
N ALA A 194 18.72 -7.79 -19.58
CA ALA A 194 17.68 -7.53 -18.59
C ALA A 194 16.71 -8.70 -18.44
N LYS A 195 16.39 -9.44 -19.51
CA LYS A 195 15.60 -10.67 -19.42
C LYS A 195 16.30 -11.77 -18.64
N LYS A 196 17.60 -11.94 -18.86
CA LYS A 196 18.41 -12.95 -18.15
C LYS A 196 18.47 -12.68 -16.65
N LEU A 197 18.49 -11.41 -16.23
CA LEU A 197 18.51 -11.01 -14.82
C LEU A 197 17.38 -11.66 -14.00
N MET A 198 16.17 -11.74 -14.57
CA MET A 198 15.01 -12.34 -13.90
C MET A 198 15.06 -13.87 -13.76
N ARG A 199 16.06 -14.52 -14.34
CA ARG A 199 16.19 -16.00 -14.37
C ARG A 199 17.39 -16.52 -13.58
N ILE A 200 18.16 -15.64 -12.96
CA ILE A 200 19.34 -16.02 -12.19
C ILE A 200 18.89 -16.78 -10.94
N GLY A 201 19.32 -18.03 -10.81
CA GLY A 201 19.08 -18.90 -9.66
C GLY A 201 20.36 -19.36 -8.96
N SER A 202 21.55 -19.01 -9.48
CA SER A 202 22.83 -19.42 -8.89
C SER A 202 23.90 -18.32 -8.95
N LEU A 203 24.95 -18.47 -8.13
CA LEU A 203 26.11 -17.56 -8.13
C LEU A 203 26.89 -17.60 -9.46
N ASN A 204 26.96 -18.77 -10.11
CA ASN A 204 27.61 -18.90 -11.41
C ASN A 204 26.85 -18.13 -12.49
N GLU A 205 25.53 -18.30 -12.55
CA GLU A 205 24.68 -17.52 -13.47
C GLU A 205 24.76 -16.01 -13.18
N ALA A 206 24.88 -15.62 -11.91
CA ALA A 206 25.09 -14.22 -11.54
C ALA A 206 26.43 -13.68 -12.06
N ALA A 207 27.51 -14.46 -11.93
CA ALA A 207 28.83 -14.09 -12.44
C ALA A 207 28.83 -13.98 -13.98
N GLU A 208 28.18 -14.92 -14.68
CA GLU A 208 28.01 -14.88 -16.13
C GLU A 208 27.19 -13.66 -16.57
N TRP A 209 26.13 -13.33 -15.83
CA TRP A 209 25.32 -12.15 -16.10
C TRP A 209 26.13 -10.86 -15.93
N LEU A 210 26.90 -10.73 -14.85
CA LEU A 210 27.77 -9.59 -14.58
C LEU A 210 28.83 -9.43 -15.68
N ALA A 211 29.47 -10.52 -16.10
CA ALA A 211 30.42 -10.50 -17.20
C ALA A 211 29.75 -10.07 -18.52
N GLY A 212 28.57 -10.61 -18.82
CA GLY A 212 27.79 -10.23 -20.01
C GLY A 212 27.40 -8.75 -20.02
N PHE A 213 26.95 -8.22 -18.88
CA PHE A 213 26.60 -6.80 -18.74
C PHE A 213 27.83 -5.89 -18.84
N SER A 214 28.95 -6.27 -18.23
CA SER A 214 30.22 -5.55 -18.32
C SER A 214 30.74 -5.50 -19.77
N ASN A 215 30.69 -6.62 -20.48
CA ASN A 215 31.08 -6.71 -21.89
C ASN A 215 30.22 -5.79 -22.76
N TRP A 216 28.90 -5.78 -22.54
CA TRP A 216 27.99 -4.87 -23.23
C TRP A 216 28.32 -3.41 -22.93
N CYS A 217 28.56 -3.07 -21.65
CA CYS A 217 28.93 -1.70 -21.26
C CYS A 217 30.20 -1.23 -21.98
N THR A 218 31.18 -2.11 -22.11
CA THR A 218 32.46 -1.83 -22.78
C THR A 218 32.26 -1.69 -24.30
N ALA A 219 31.59 -2.65 -24.93
CA ALA A 219 31.38 -2.67 -26.38
C ALA A 219 30.62 -1.43 -26.89
N TRP A 220 29.62 -0.97 -26.12
CA TRP A 220 28.77 0.15 -26.51
C TRP A 220 29.17 1.49 -25.87
N GLU A 221 30.30 1.57 -25.17
CA GLU A 221 30.68 2.79 -24.44
C GLU A 221 30.82 4.00 -25.37
N GLY A 222 31.53 3.83 -26.48
CA GLY A 222 31.74 4.88 -27.48
C GLY A 222 30.41 5.35 -28.10
N PHE A 223 29.59 4.38 -28.53
CA PHE A 223 28.25 4.63 -29.07
C PHE A 223 27.39 5.42 -28.07
N LEU A 224 27.32 5.00 -26.81
CA LEU A 224 26.55 5.68 -25.77
C LEU A 224 27.08 7.08 -25.41
N LYS A 225 28.33 7.41 -25.74
CA LYS A 225 28.93 8.74 -25.53
C LYS A 225 28.64 9.71 -26.67
N GLU A 226 28.10 9.25 -27.79
CA GLU A 226 27.73 10.13 -28.91
C GLU A 226 26.76 11.22 -28.49
N LYS A 227 27.06 12.44 -28.93
CA LYS A 227 26.28 13.65 -28.63
C LYS A 227 25.80 14.31 -29.91
N GLU A 228 24.74 15.06 -29.79
CA GLU A 228 24.18 15.91 -30.83
C GLU A 228 23.80 17.27 -30.25
N VAL A 229 23.66 18.25 -31.13
CA VAL A 229 23.20 19.60 -30.77
C VAL A 229 21.75 19.73 -31.23
N VAL A 230 20.83 19.90 -30.29
CA VAL A 230 19.40 20.12 -30.53
C VAL A 230 19.02 21.42 -29.83
N ASP A 231 18.49 22.38 -30.58
CA ASP A 231 18.12 23.72 -30.09
C ASP A 231 19.27 24.44 -29.35
N GLY A 232 20.49 24.35 -29.88
CA GLY A 232 21.69 24.94 -29.28
C GLY A 232 22.18 24.25 -28.00
N ARG A 233 21.55 23.15 -27.58
CA ARG A 233 21.95 22.37 -26.40
C ARG A 233 22.54 21.03 -26.79
N ILE A 234 23.66 20.68 -26.15
CA ILE A 234 24.31 19.38 -26.32
C ILE A 234 23.50 18.33 -25.56
N ARG A 235 23.08 17.26 -26.24
CA ARG A 235 22.39 16.10 -25.65
C ARG A 235 23.04 14.80 -26.11
N TYR A 236 22.86 13.72 -25.35
CA TYR A 236 23.28 12.40 -25.77
C TYR A 236 22.30 11.85 -26.80
N LYS A 237 22.78 11.35 -27.94
CA LYS A 237 21.93 10.73 -28.97
C LYS A 237 21.13 9.54 -28.43
N HIS A 238 21.74 8.78 -27.51
CA HIS A 238 21.21 7.51 -27.00
C HIS A 238 20.73 7.59 -25.55
N GLU A 239 20.07 8.68 -25.17
CA GLU A 239 19.63 8.96 -23.79
C GLU A 239 18.81 7.82 -23.16
N ARG A 240 17.91 7.21 -23.93
CA ARG A 240 17.08 6.08 -23.45
C ARG A 240 17.94 4.86 -23.11
N LEU A 241 18.91 4.51 -23.94
CA LEU A 241 19.83 3.40 -23.67
C LEU A 241 20.74 3.69 -22.48
N ARG A 242 21.18 4.94 -22.31
CA ARG A 242 21.94 5.35 -21.12
C ARG A 242 21.12 5.21 -19.84
N THR A 243 19.85 5.61 -19.90
CA THR A 243 18.89 5.47 -18.79
C THR A 243 18.57 4.01 -18.49
N ALA A 244 18.45 3.18 -19.52
CA ALA A 244 18.27 1.74 -19.38
C ALA A 244 19.48 1.08 -18.70
N ARG A 245 20.69 1.42 -19.14
CA ARG A 245 21.95 0.95 -18.54
C ARG A 245 22.04 1.30 -17.07
N GLY A 246 21.70 2.53 -16.67
CA GLY A 246 21.68 2.91 -15.25
C GLY A 246 20.57 2.26 -14.42
N GLY A 247 19.67 1.49 -15.07
CA GLY A 247 18.65 0.69 -14.43
C GLY A 247 19.11 -0.72 -14.01
N LEU A 248 20.24 -1.17 -14.54
CA LEU A 248 20.90 -2.44 -14.23
C LEU A 248 22.14 -2.17 -13.38
#